data_AF-A0A3P7P5S7-F1
#
_entry.id   AF-A0A3P7P5S7-F1
#
_cell.length_a   1.000
_cell.length_b   1.000
_cell.length_c   1.000
_cell.angle_alpha   90.00
_cell.angle_beta   90.00
_cell.angle_gamma   90.00
#
_symmetry.space_group_name_H-M   'P 1'
#
loop_
_entity.id
_entity.type
_entity.pdbx_description
1 polymer ?
#
loop_
_entity_poly.entity_id
_entity_poly.type
_entity_poly.pdbx_seq_one_letter_code
_entity_poly.pdbx_strand_id
1 'polypeptide(L)'
;MAGHFESELCQVLLEEHFGKTVSIVGAALLREAGPLPAIMLRLRGQVKLNTVKEKFVRLTESQFIIKCPPVVSSLKGCPQFETSYDPYIMPEVILQGSPEVLCKTLDDAGESRKRKQPQSEGDEGIYWRMNWMRFDRYIRDEMTLDLLVPKV
;
A
#
# COMPACT_ATOMS: atom_id res chain seq x y z
N MET A 1 11.91 -4.01 -11.98
CA MET A 1 11.05 -5.20 -12.19
C MET A 1 11.83 -6.32 -11.56
N ALA A 2 11.39 -6.81 -10.41
CA ALA A 2 12.12 -7.86 -9.69
C ALA A 2 11.96 -9.19 -10.43
N GLY A 3 12.99 -10.03 -10.39
CA GLY A 3 12.92 -11.39 -10.90
C GLY A 3 11.90 -12.22 -10.10
N HIS A 4 11.41 -13.31 -10.69
CA HIS A 4 10.46 -14.23 -10.03
C HIS A 4 10.95 -14.65 -8.63
N PHE A 5 12.22 -15.05 -8.55
CA PHE A 5 12.86 -15.47 -7.30
C PHE A 5 12.91 -14.36 -6.23
N GLU A 6 13.22 -13.13 -6.62
CA GLU A 6 13.26 -11.98 -5.70
C GLU A 6 11.87 -11.70 -5.12
N SER A 7 10.83 -11.84 -5.93
CA SER A 7 9.45 -11.64 -5.47
C SER A 7 8.99 -12.72 -4.49
N GLU A 8 9.38 -13.98 -4.71
CA GLU A 8 9.07 -15.08 -3.79
C GLU A 8 9.77 -14.90 -2.45
N LEU A 9 11.07 -14.56 -2.46
CA LEU A 9 11.81 -14.30 -1.24
C LEU A 9 11.20 -13.14 -0.45
N CYS A 10 10.86 -12.03 -1.11
CA CYS A 10 10.21 -10.90 -0.46
C CYS A 10 8.85 -11.28 0.14
N GLN A 11 8.10 -12.15 -0.53
CA GLN A 11 6.82 -12.63 -0.02
C GLN A 11 6.99 -13.47 1.25
N VAL A 12 7.96 -14.39 1.28
CA VAL A 12 8.30 -15.20 2.46
C VAL A 12 8.71 -14.30 3.63
N LEU A 13 9.59 -13.32 3.38
CA LEU A 13 10.02 -12.36 4.39
C LEU A 13 8.83 -11.59 4.98
N LEU A 14 7.93 -11.10 4.14
CA LEU A 14 6.74 -10.40 4.62
C LEU A 14 5.81 -11.31 5.44
N GLU A 15 5.70 -12.59 5.07
CA GLU A 15 4.91 -13.56 5.80
C GLU A 15 5.50 -13.86 7.18
N GLU A 16 6.81 -14.03 7.26
CA GLU A 16 7.53 -14.33 8.51
C GLU A 16 7.44 -13.18 9.50
N HIS A 17 7.63 -11.93 9.05
CA HIS A 17 7.68 -10.77 9.94
C HIS A 17 6.31 -10.18 10.29
N PHE A 18 5.34 -10.27 9.37
CA PHE A 18 4.07 -9.56 9.51
C PHE A 18 2.84 -10.47 9.39
N GLY A 19 3.03 -11.73 9.06
CA GLY A 19 1.99 -12.72 8.89
C GLY A 19 1.40 -12.77 7.49
N LYS A 20 0.66 -13.86 7.24
CA LYS A 20 0.10 -14.22 5.94
C LYS A 20 -0.73 -13.13 5.26
N THR A 21 -1.52 -12.37 6.01
CA THR A 21 -2.34 -11.29 5.43
C THR A 21 -1.49 -10.18 4.82
N VAL A 22 -0.37 -9.84 5.45
CA VAL A 22 0.54 -8.80 4.93
C VAL A 22 1.31 -9.33 3.73
N SER A 23 1.72 -10.61 3.74
CA SER A 23 2.29 -11.30 2.58
C SER A 23 1.36 -11.25 1.37
N ILE A 24 0.05 -11.50 1.53
CA ILE A 24 -0.93 -11.39 0.45
C ILE A 24 -1.02 -9.96 -0.11
N VAL A 25 -1.08 -8.95 0.77
CA VAL A 25 -1.13 -7.53 0.36
C VAL A 25 0.16 -7.12 -0.35
N GLY A 26 1.31 -7.53 0.19
CA GLY A 26 2.63 -7.31 -0.40
C GLY A 26 2.79 -8.00 -1.76
N ALA A 27 2.31 -9.23 -1.91
CA ALA A 27 2.33 -9.97 -3.17
C ALA A 27 1.56 -9.23 -4.28
N ALA A 28 0.44 -8.57 -3.95
CA ALA A 28 -0.31 -7.75 -4.90
C ALA A 28 0.47 -6.52 -5.39
N LEU A 29 1.40 -5.99 -4.58
CA LEU A 29 2.30 -4.88 -4.93
C LEU A 29 3.59 -5.37 -5.61
N LEU A 30 4.11 -6.53 -5.22
CA LEU A 30 5.27 -7.19 -5.85
C LEU A 30 4.96 -7.57 -7.29
N ARG A 31 3.73 -8.05 -7.54
CA ARG A 31 3.25 -8.36 -8.89
C ARG A 31 3.08 -7.10 -9.73
N GLU A 32 2.48 -6.06 -9.16
CA GLU A 32 2.16 -4.85 -9.88
C GLU A 32 2.01 -3.66 -8.92
N ALA A 33 2.86 -2.65 -9.09
CA ALA A 33 2.71 -1.37 -8.41
C ALA A 33 1.43 -0.65 -8.90
N GLY A 34 0.78 0.16 -8.06
CA GLY A 34 -0.49 0.79 -8.43
C GLY A 34 -1.11 1.65 -7.34
N PRO A 35 -2.21 2.35 -7.65
CA PRO A 35 -3.03 3.03 -6.65
C PRO A 35 -3.76 2.01 -5.75
N LEU A 36 -4.09 2.41 -4.54
CA LEU A 36 -4.71 1.55 -3.53
C LEU A 36 -6.03 0.91 -3.99
N PRO A 37 -6.97 1.61 -4.68
CA PRO A 37 -8.17 0.99 -5.24
C PRO A 37 -7.87 -0.15 -6.21
N ALA A 38 -6.82 -0.03 -7.04
CA ALA A 38 -6.42 -1.10 -7.96
C ALA A 38 -5.89 -2.32 -7.19
N ILE A 39 -5.11 -2.08 -6.14
CA ILE A 39 -4.61 -3.15 -5.25
C ILE A 39 -5.78 -3.83 -4.53
N MET A 40 -6.72 -3.05 -3.99
CA MET A 40 -7.93 -3.55 -3.32
C MET A 40 -8.80 -4.38 -4.27
N LEU A 41 -8.91 -3.97 -5.55
CA LEU A 41 -9.61 -4.73 -6.58
C LEU A 41 -8.95 -6.08 -6.83
N ARG A 42 -7.62 -6.13 -6.92
CA ARG A 42 -6.86 -7.40 -7.08
C ARG A 42 -7.02 -8.34 -5.88
N LEU A 43 -7.21 -7.78 -4.69
CA LEU A 43 -7.40 -8.51 -3.44
C LEU A 43 -8.87 -8.84 -3.12
N ARG A 44 -9.81 -8.47 -4.01
CA ARG A 44 -11.24 -8.68 -3.81
C ARG A 44 -11.54 -10.16 -3.58
N GLY A 45 -12.22 -10.46 -2.48
CA GLY A 45 -12.58 -11.82 -2.08
C GLY A 45 -11.49 -12.57 -1.29
N GLN A 46 -10.28 -12.02 -1.18
CA GLN A 46 -9.19 -12.63 -0.39
C GLN A 46 -9.03 -11.95 0.97
N VAL A 47 -9.08 -10.61 1.01
CA VAL A 47 -8.85 -9.82 2.22
C VAL A 47 -9.92 -8.74 2.33
N LYS A 48 -10.44 -8.48 3.55
CA LYS A 48 -11.39 -7.39 3.81
C LYS A 48 -10.74 -6.03 3.55
N LEU A 49 -11.48 -5.09 2.97
CA LEU A 49 -10.97 -3.77 2.59
C LEU A 49 -10.33 -3.00 3.75
N ASN A 50 -10.97 -2.99 4.93
CA ASN A 50 -10.42 -2.34 6.12
C ASN A 50 -9.08 -2.96 6.54
N THR A 51 -8.96 -4.29 6.47
CA THR A 51 -7.72 -5.00 6.76
C THR A 51 -6.63 -4.67 5.74
N VAL A 52 -6.96 -4.50 4.45
CA VAL A 52 -5.99 -4.05 3.44
C VAL A 52 -5.43 -2.68 3.81
N LYS A 53 -6.29 -1.72 4.15
CA LYS A 53 -5.89 -0.37 4.58
C LYS A 53 -4.97 -0.42 5.81
N GLU A 54 -5.36 -1.16 6.85
CA GLU A 54 -4.54 -1.35 8.06
C GLU A 54 -3.16 -1.95 7.74
N LYS A 55 -3.10 -2.96 6.87
CA LYS A 55 -1.82 -3.58 6.47
C LYS A 55 -0.97 -2.63 5.63
N PHE A 56 -1.60 -1.80 4.80
CA PHE A 56 -0.96 -0.76 4.03
C PHE A 56 -0.25 0.27 4.92
N VAL A 57 -0.93 0.72 5.99
CA VAL A 57 -0.35 1.62 7.00
C VAL A 57 0.90 1.00 7.59
N ARG A 58 0.79 -0.24 8.09
CA ARG A 58 1.92 -0.94 8.72
C ARG A 58 3.10 -1.16 7.77
N LEU A 59 2.83 -1.50 6.51
CA LEU A 59 3.86 -1.65 5.47
C LEU A 59 4.56 -0.32 5.15
N THR A 60 3.83 0.80 5.23
CA THR A 60 4.38 2.13 4.97
C THR A 60 5.24 2.59 6.14
N GLU A 61 4.76 2.42 7.38
CA GLU A 61 5.49 2.75 8.61
C GLU A 61 6.81 1.97 8.72
N SER A 62 6.79 0.70 8.31
CA SER A 62 7.97 -0.17 8.27
C SER A 62 8.86 0.05 7.04
N GLN A 63 8.51 1.01 6.18
CA GLN A 63 9.22 1.43 4.99
C GLN A 63 9.34 0.36 3.90
N PHE A 64 8.54 -0.71 3.95
CA PHE A 64 8.53 -1.76 2.93
C PHE A 64 7.77 -1.34 1.66
N ILE A 65 6.86 -0.36 1.77
CA ILE A 65 6.19 0.27 0.64
C ILE A 65 6.43 1.79 0.66
N ILE A 66 6.39 2.39 -0.52
CA ILE A 66 6.60 3.82 -0.73
C ILE A 66 5.62 4.35 -1.77
N LYS A 67 5.22 5.61 -1.56
CA LYS A 67 4.56 6.40 -2.60
C LYS A 67 5.59 6.78 -3.67
N CYS A 68 5.19 6.75 -4.92
CA CYS A 68 5.93 7.37 -5.99
C CYS A 68 5.81 8.90 -5.88
N PRO A 69 6.84 9.64 -6.30
CA PRO A 69 6.74 11.09 -6.39
C PRO A 69 5.58 11.51 -7.32
N PRO A 70 4.81 12.54 -6.99
CA PRO A 70 3.78 13.06 -7.88
C PRO A 70 4.41 13.75 -9.09
N VAL A 71 3.69 13.75 -10.22
CA VAL A 71 4.09 14.45 -11.44
C VAL A 71 3.65 15.91 -11.33
N VAL A 72 4.59 16.85 -11.42
CA VAL A 72 4.35 18.30 -11.28
C VAL A 72 4.15 18.96 -12.64
N SER A 73 4.92 18.54 -13.65
CA SER A 73 4.87 19.10 -15.00
C SER A 73 5.36 18.08 -16.01
N SER A 74 5.12 18.32 -17.30
CA SER A 74 5.71 17.55 -18.37
C SER A 74 6.59 18.47 -19.21
N LEU A 75 7.91 18.23 -19.20
CA LEU A 75 8.85 18.96 -20.04
C LEU A 75 9.09 18.13 -21.30
N LYS A 76 8.62 18.60 -22.46
CA LYS A 76 8.80 17.94 -23.77
C LYS A 76 8.32 16.47 -23.79
N GLY A 77 7.24 16.16 -23.06
CA GLY A 77 6.69 14.80 -22.98
C GLY A 77 7.35 13.92 -21.90
N CYS A 78 8.37 14.41 -21.19
CA CYS A 78 8.96 13.73 -20.05
C CYS A 78 8.30 14.20 -18.74
N PRO A 79 7.76 13.28 -17.90
CA PRO A 79 7.21 13.66 -16.62
C PRO A 79 8.31 14.20 -15.70
N GLN A 80 8.07 15.36 -15.11
CA GLN A 80 8.87 15.95 -14.05
C GLN A 80 8.19 15.67 -12.71
N PHE A 81 8.97 15.16 -11.77
CA PHE A 81 8.50 14.70 -10.48
C PHE A 81 8.85 15.71 -9.39
N GLU A 82 8.01 15.78 -8.36
CA GLU A 82 8.31 16.57 -7.16
C GLU A 82 9.53 15.99 -6.43
N THR A 83 10.48 16.85 -6.06
CA THR A 83 11.72 16.44 -5.38
C THR A 83 11.60 16.49 -3.86
N SER A 84 10.75 17.36 -3.32
CA SER A 84 10.48 17.50 -1.90
C SER A 84 9.14 16.87 -1.52
N TYR A 85 9.13 15.57 -1.24
CA TYR A 85 7.94 14.88 -0.72
C TYR A 85 8.34 13.78 0.26
N ASP A 86 7.43 13.43 1.16
CA ASP A 86 7.62 12.29 2.06
C ASP A 86 6.97 11.03 1.47
N PRO A 87 7.75 9.99 1.09
CA PRO A 87 7.24 8.78 0.50
C PRO A 87 6.54 7.83 1.49
N TYR A 88 6.68 8.05 2.80
CA TYR A 88 6.19 7.18 3.87
C TYR A 88 4.97 7.75 4.63
N ILE A 89 4.56 8.99 4.38
CA ILE A 89 3.33 9.52 4.98
C ILE A 89 2.10 8.86 4.34
N MET A 90 1.26 8.21 5.16
CA MET A 90 -0.04 7.70 4.71
C MET A 90 -1.03 8.86 4.53
N PRO A 91 -1.62 9.05 3.34
CA PRO A 91 -2.67 10.04 3.11
C PRO A 91 -3.91 9.80 3.98
N GLU A 92 -4.46 10.86 4.58
CA GLU A 92 -5.65 10.78 5.45
C GLU A 92 -6.89 10.22 4.73
N VAL A 93 -6.99 10.45 3.41
CA VAL A 93 -8.05 9.90 2.56
C VAL A 93 -8.07 8.36 2.55
N ILE A 94 -6.94 7.71 2.82
CA ILE A 94 -6.85 6.25 2.97
C ILE A 94 -7.23 5.83 4.39
N LEU A 95 -6.84 6.62 5.39
CA LEU A 95 -7.07 6.37 6.83
C LEU A 95 -8.54 6.55 7.25
N GLN A 96 -9.29 7.41 6.58
CA GLN A 96 -10.72 7.58 6.82
C GLN A 96 -11.49 6.35 6.32
N GLY A 97 -11.54 5.30 7.14
CA GLY A 97 -12.71 4.43 7.18
C GLY A 97 -13.83 5.23 7.82
N SER A 98 -14.71 5.87 7.04
CA SER A 98 -15.85 6.58 7.64
C SER A 98 -16.67 5.58 8.45
N PRO A 99 -16.89 5.78 9.76
CA PRO A 99 -17.90 5.06 10.52
C PRO A 99 -19.32 5.58 10.21
N GLU A 100 -19.44 6.69 9.49
CA GLU A 100 -20.68 7.46 9.34
C GLU A 100 -21.67 6.89 8.32
N VAL A 101 -21.27 5.87 7.55
CA VAL A 101 -22.12 5.24 6.53
C VAL A 101 -22.83 3.98 7.03
N LEU A 102 -22.50 3.47 8.22
CA LEU A 102 -23.09 2.21 8.72
C LEU A 102 -24.50 2.37 9.34
N CYS A 103 -25.01 3.59 9.54
CA CYS A 103 -26.28 3.80 10.25
C CYS A 103 -27.41 4.43 9.39
N LYS A 104 -27.42 4.24 8.06
CA LYS A 104 -28.48 4.82 7.20
C LYS A 104 -29.25 3.82 6.33
N THR A 105 -29.23 2.53 6.64
CA THR A 105 -29.93 1.52 5.81
C THR A 105 -30.99 0.69 6.50
N LEU A 106 -31.47 1.11 7.67
CA LEU A 106 -32.77 0.67 8.19
C LEU A 106 -33.45 1.92 8.77
N ASP A 107 -34.67 2.18 8.28
CA ASP A 107 -35.61 3.21 8.73
C ASP A 107 -35.30 4.66 8.29
N ASP A 108 -35.88 5.10 7.18
CA ASP A 108 -36.93 6.14 7.20
C ASP A 108 -37.20 6.69 5.79
N ALA A 109 -38.49 6.79 5.46
CA ALA A 109 -39.01 7.25 4.19
C ALA A 109 -39.14 8.78 4.20
N GLY A 110 -38.51 9.49 3.26
CA GLY A 110 -38.73 10.94 3.17
C GLY A 110 -37.85 11.66 2.15
N GLU A 111 -38.51 12.24 1.16
CA GLU A 111 -38.08 13.25 0.19
C GLU A 111 -36.82 14.08 0.49
N SER A 112 -35.86 14.12 -0.45
CA SER A 112 -35.46 15.35 -1.16
C SER A 112 -34.19 15.14 -1.99
N ARG A 113 -34.28 15.51 -3.27
CA ARG A 113 -33.20 15.42 -4.26
C ARG A 113 -32.08 16.42 -3.95
N LYS A 114 -30.97 15.96 -3.34
CA LYS A 114 -29.67 16.63 -3.43
C LYS A 114 -28.67 15.63 -3.99
N ARG A 115 -28.27 15.86 -5.25
CA ARG A 115 -27.30 15.06 -6.02
C ARG A 115 -26.01 14.94 -5.20
N LYS A 116 -25.83 13.82 -4.51
CA LYS A 116 -24.60 13.47 -3.81
C LYS A 116 -23.52 13.33 -4.89
N GLN A 117 -22.58 14.27 -4.88
CA GLN A 117 -21.37 14.21 -5.71
C GLN A 117 -20.73 12.83 -5.52
N PRO A 118 -20.26 12.15 -6.57
CA PRO A 118 -19.45 10.95 -6.38
C PRO A 118 -18.24 11.38 -5.56
N GLN A 119 -18.21 10.96 -4.30
CA GLN A 119 -17.04 11.10 -3.43
C GLN A 119 -15.91 10.40 -4.17
N SER A 120 -14.81 11.11 -4.47
CA SER A 120 -13.64 10.54 -5.13
C SER A 120 -13.04 9.50 -4.17
N GLU A 121 -13.57 8.28 -4.21
CA GLU A 121 -13.00 7.12 -3.54
C GLU A 121 -11.71 6.76 -4.26
N GLY A 122 -10.63 7.43 -3.89
CA GLY A 122 -9.34 7.10 -4.47
C GLY A 122 -8.25 7.98 -3.92
N ASP A 123 -7.12 7.35 -3.68
CA ASP A 123 -5.80 7.98 -3.68
C ASP A 123 -5.44 8.44 -5.11
N GLU A 124 -6.35 9.17 -5.76
CA GLU A 124 -6.26 9.56 -7.16
C GLU A 124 -4.98 10.37 -7.38
N GLY A 125 -4.04 9.82 -8.15
CA GLY A 125 -2.71 10.40 -8.38
C GLY A 125 -1.59 9.86 -7.48
N ILE A 126 -1.88 8.98 -6.52
CA ILE A 126 -0.88 8.34 -5.66
C ILE A 126 -0.61 6.93 -6.16
N TYR A 127 0.64 6.68 -6.52
CA TYR A 127 1.07 5.37 -7.00
C TYR A 127 1.93 4.71 -5.93
N TRP A 128 1.59 3.49 -5.53
CA TRP A 128 2.33 2.75 -4.52
C TRP A 128 3.19 1.67 -5.14
N ARG A 129 4.40 1.50 -4.60
CA ARG A 129 5.33 0.45 -5.00
C ARG A 129 6.08 -0.13 -3.81
N MET A 130 6.68 -1.30 -4.01
CA MET A 130 7.62 -1.87 -3.04
C MET A 130 8.90 -1.03 -2.96
N ASN A 131 9.42 -0.91 -1.75
CA ASN A 131 10.70 -0.28 -1.48
C ASN A 131 11.83 -1.32 -1.48
N TRP A 132 12.39 -1.61 -2.64
CA TRP A 132 13.46 -2.60 -2.79
C TRP A 132 14.67 -2.32 -1.90
N MET A 133 15.03 -1.04 -1.71
CA MET A 133 16.13 -0.64 -0.84
C MET A 133 15.91 -1.08 0.62
N ARG A 134 14.65 -1.19 1.07
CA ARG A 134 14.32 -1.68 2.40
C ARG A 134 14.53 -3.20 2.50
N PHE A 135 14.13 -3.96 1.48
CA PHE A 135 14.37 -5.41 1.42
C PHE A 135 15.86 -5.73 1.37
N ASP A 136 16.62 -5.06 0.49
CA ASP A 136 18.06 -5.30 0.37
C ASP A 136 18.79 -5.04 1.69
N ARG A 137 18.45 -3.93 2.36
CA ARG A 137 18.96 -3.62 3.69
C ARG A 137 18.58 -4.70 4.69
N TYR A 138 17.31 -5.09 4.71
CA TYR A 138 16.80 -6.09 5.63
C TYR A 138 17.54 -7.42 5.50
N ILE A 139 17.62 -7.95 4.27
CA ILE A 139 18.28 -9.23 3.97
C ILE A 139 19.76 -9.17 4.38
N ARG A 140 20.46 -8.08 4.05
CA ARG A 140 21.87 -7.89 4.43
C ARG A 140 22.05 -7.86 5.95
N ASP A 141 21.17 -7.16 6.65
CA ASP A 141 21.26 -7.03 8.10
C ASP A 141 20.99 -8.40 8.77
N GLU A 142 20.03 -9.19 8.29
CA GLU A 142 19.79 -10.58 8.75
C GLU A 142 21.00 -11.49 8.50
N MET A 143 21.58 -11.46 7.29
CA MET A 143 22.80 -12.23 6.99
C MET A 143 23.97 -11.81 7.89
N THR A 144 24.05 -10.54 8.24
CA THR A 144 25.09 -10.03 9.13
C THR A 144 24.91 -10.54 10.56
N LEU A 145 23.67 -10.56 11.06
CA LEU A 145 23.36 -11.12 12.38
C LEU A 145 23.69 -12.61 12.46
N ASP A 146 23.34 -13.37 11.43
CA ASP A 146 23.65 -14.81 11.34
C ASP A 146 25.16 -15.10 11.38
N LEU A 147 25.98 -14.18 10.87
CA LEU A 147 27.44 -14.29 10.90
C LEU A 147 28.06 -13.82 12.22
N LEU A 148 27.47 -12.80 12.85
CA LEU A 148 27.99 -12.19 14.07
C LEU A 148 27.56 -12.91 15.35
N VAL A 149 26.41 -13.57 15.35
CA VAL A 149 25.89 -14.32 16.49
C VAL A 149 26.38 -15.77 16.38
N PRO A 150 27.32 -16.22 17.24
CA PRO A 150 27.76 -17.61 17.22
C PRO A 150 26.55 -18.50 17.51
N LYS A 151 26.30 -19.47 16.62
CA LYS A 151 25.28 -20.49 16.86
C LYS A 151 25.77 -21.38 18.01
N VAL A 152 25.17 -21.21 19.18
CA VAL A 152 25.40 -22.03 20.39
C VAL A 152 24.77 -23.40 20.21
#